data_AF-A0A969HJR1-F1
#
_entry.id   AF-A0A969HJR1-F1
#
_cell.length_a   1.000
_cell.length_b   1.000
_cell.length_c   1.000
_cell.angle_alpha   90.00
_cell.angle_beta   90.00
_cell.angle_gamma   90.00
#
_symmetry.space_group_name_H-M   'P 1'
#
loop_
_entity.id
_entity.type
_entity.pdbx_description
1 polymer ?
#
loop_
_entity_poly.entity_id
_entity_poly.type
_entity_poly.pdbx_seq_one_letter_code
_entity_poly.pdbx_strand_id
1 'polypeptide(L)'
;PWKDQDRSLWNQELIDKGNYFLYQALQPDEASAFHLEALIAAHHTQADTPEKWASLLQLYDQLLLREAHPLTILNRALVLSKAQSPEQAIAEVEDHPELEKSYLYYALLGELYSAVDAEKLASTGKKHLN
;
A
#
# COMPACT_ATOMS: atom_id res chain seq x y z
N PRO A 1 16.95 -2.99 -0.99
CA PRO A 1 15.50 -3.18 -0.77
C PRO A 1 14.73 -1.91 -1.20
N TRP A 2 13.41 -1.93 -1.46
CA TRP A 2 12.70 -0.71 -1.90
C TRP A 2 12.82 0.46 -0.92
N LYS A 3 13.04 0.14 0.37
CA LYS A 3 13.27 1.09 1.47
C LYS A 3 14.58 1.87 1.33
N ASP A 4 15.54 1.35 0.56
CA ASP A 4 16.87 1.94 0.37
C ASP A 4 16.97 2.78 -0.92
N GLN A 5 15.85 2.97 -1.63
CA GLN A 5 15.86 3.77 -2.84
C GLN A 5 16.03 5.25 -2.50
N ASP A 6 17.04 5.88 -3.08
CA ASP A 6 17.21 7.32 -3.04
C ASP A 6 16.23 7.99 -4.01
N ARG A 7 15.08 8.44 -3.49
CA ARG A 7 14.04 9.12 -4.27
C ARG A 7 14.48 10.51 -4.77
N SER A 8 15.59 11.06 -4.27
CA SER A 8 16.13 12.32 -4.82
C SER A 8 16.69 12.16 -6.23
N LEU A 9 17.03 10.93 -6.63
CA LEU A 9 17.52 10.61 -7.98
C LEU A 9 16.39 10.40 -9.00
N TRP A 10 15.13 10.47 -8.58
CA TRP A 10 14.01 10.24 -9.48
C TRP A 10 13.79 11.45 -10.38
N ASN A 11 13.51 11.19 -11.66
CA ASN A 11 13.25 12.26 -12.62
C ASN A 11 11.85 12.83 -12.41
N GLN A 12 11.77 13.96 -11.71
CA GLN A 12 10.50 14.60 -11.39
C GLN A 12 9.76 15.10 -12.63
N GLU A 13 10.47 15.56 -13.66
CA GLU A 13 9.82 15.99 -14.91
C GLU A 13 9.07 14.83 -15.59
N LEU A 14 9.61 13.62 -15.56
CA LEU A 14 8.94 12.44 -16.10
C LEU A 14 7.77 11.98 -15.24
N ILE A 15 7.90 12.06 -13.90
CA ILE A 15 6.82 11.76 -12.97
C ILE A 15 5.64 12.72 -13.19
N ASP A 16 5.92 14.02 -13.26
CA ASP A 16 4.92 15.06 -13.48
C ASP A 16 4.22 14.91 -14.83
N LYS A 17 4.97 14.60 -15.91
CA LYS A 17 4.39 14.29 -17.23
C LYS A 17 3.51 13.04 -17.18
N GLY A 18 3.96 11.98 -16.50
CA GLY A 18 3.18 10.75 -16.34
C GLY A 18 1.85 11.02 -15.62
N ASN A 19 1.92 11.74 -14.50
CA ASN A 19 0.74 12.16 -13.73
C ASN A 19 -0.20 13.03 -14.57
N TYR A 20 0.34 14.00 -15.32
CA TYR A 20 -0.45 14.86 -16.19
C TYR A 20 -1.27 14.06 -17.20
N PHE A 21 -0.64 13.16 -17.95
CA PHE A 21 -1.36 12.36 -18.95
C PHE A 21 -2.30 11.33 -18.33
N LEU A 22 -1.95 10.77 -17.16
CA LEU A 22 -2.85 9.91 -16.41
C LEU A 22 -4.14 10.66 -16.04
N TYR A 23 -4.04 11.86 -15.48
CA TYR A 23 -5.22 12.64 -15.11
C TYR A 23 -6.05 13.09 -16.32
N GLN A 24 -5.42 13.31 -17.49
CA GLN A 24 -6.15 13.58 -18.73
C GLN A 24 -6.91 12.35 -19.26
N ALA A 25 -6.38 11.15 -19.03
CA ALA A 25 -7.01 9.90 -19.46
C ALA A 25 -8.16 9.46 -18.55
N LEU A 26 -8.19 9.92 -17.31
CA LEU A 26 -9.23 9.57 -16.34
C LEU A 26 -10.56 10.24 -16.69
N GLN A 27 -11.52 9.43 -17.12
CA GLN A 27 -12.94 9.78 -17.11
C GLN A 27 -13.58 9.17 -15.86
N PRO A 28 -14.21 9.96 -14.97
CA PRO A 28 -14.73 9.47 -13.68
C PRO A 28 -15.63 8.24 -13.78
N ASP A 29 -16.42 8.14 -14.84
CA ASP A 29 -17.41 7.07 -15.01
C ASP A 29 -16.88 5.84 -15.78
N GLU A 30 -15.63 5.88 -16.26
CA GLU A 30 -15.06 4.85 -17.16
C GLU A 30 -13.70 4.31 -16.68
N ALA A 31 -13.34 4.50 -15.41
CA ALA A 31 -12.09 3.99 -14.86
C ALA A 31 -12.01 2.45 -14.93
N SER A 32 -11.18 1.95 -15.84
CA SER A 32 -10.81 0.54 -15.97
C SER A 32 -9.82 0.09 -14.88
N ALA A 33 -9.58 -1.23 -14.76
CA ALA A 33 -8.54 -1.77 -13.86
C ALA A 33 -7.17 -1.13 -14.13
N PHE A 34 -6.81 -0.96 -15.41
CA PHE A 34 -5.57 -0.29 -15.81
C PHE A 34 -5.46 1.16 -15.30
N HIS A 35 -6.57 1.90 -15.28
CA HIS A 35 -6.58 3.25 -14.71
C HIS A 35 -6.33 3.23 -13.20
N LEU A 36 -6.89 2.26 -12.48
CA LEU A 36 -6.66 2.09 -11.04
C LEU A 36 -5.21 1.70 -10.73
N GLU A 37 -4.65 0.76 -11.50
CA GLU A 37 -3.25 0.37 -11.38
C GLU A 37 -2.31 1.55 -11.65
N ALA A 38 -2.61 2.37 -12.67
CA ALA A 38 -1.84 3.57 -12.98
C ALA A 38 -1.94 4.62 -11.85
N LEU A 39 -3.12 4.81 -11.25
CA LEU A 39 -3.30 5.66 -10.07
C LEU A 39 -2.51 5.15 -8.86
N ILE A 40 -2.53 3.85 -8.60
CA ILE A 40 -1.74 3.21 -7.53
C ILE A 40 -0.24 3.46 -7.77
N ALA A 41 0.24 3.23 -8.99
CA ALA A 41 1.64 3.48 -9.37
C ALA A 41 2.02 4.96 -9.19
N ALA A 42 1.15 5.89 -9.60
CA ALA A 42 1.36 7.33 -9.41
C ALA A 42 1.50 7.70 -7.93
N HIS A 43 0.65 7.16 -7.05
CA HIS A 43 0.76 7.38 -5.60
C HIS A 43 2.08 6.86 -5.03
N HIS A 44 2.63 5.74 -5.54
CA HIS A 44 3.93 5.25 -5.11
C HIS A 44 5.10 6.20 -5.44
N THR A 45 4.89 7.19 -6.31
CA THR A 45 5.87 8.26 -6.57
C THR A 45 5.85 9.42 -5.59
N GLN A 46 4.81 9.50 -4.76
CA GLN A 46 4.63 10.58 -3.80
C GLN A 46 5.26 10.25 -2.45
N ALA A 47 5.47 11.28 -1.62
CA ALA A 47 5.90 11.13 -0.24
C ALA A 47 4.91 10.28 0.58
N ASP A 48 5.41 9.60 1.60
CA ASP A 48 4.57 8.74 2.44
C ASP A 48 3.83 9.60 3.49
N THR A 49 2.57 9.92 3.20
CA THR A 49 1.67 10.67 4.10
C THR A 49 0.44 9.84 4.48
N PRO A 50 -0.23 10.13 5.60
CA PRO A 50 -1.49 9.45 5.97
C PRO A 50 -2.55 9.51 4.87
N GLU A 51 -2.68 10.65 4.20
CA GLU A 51 -3.67 10.88 3.13
C GLU A 51 -3.38 10.00 1.93
N LYS A 52 -2.10 9.85 1.54
CA LYS A 52 -1.70 8.93 0.47
C LYS A 52 -2.12 7.50 0.78
N TRP A 53 -1.89 7.03 2.00
CA TRP A 53 -2.25 5.66 2.38
C TRP A 53 -3.76 5.44 2.40
N ALA A 54 -4.53 6.43 2.86
CA ALA A 54 -5.99 6.38 2.77
C ALA A 54 -6.49 6.33 1.32
N SER A 55 -5.93 7.14 0.41
CA SER A 55 -6.26 7.09 -1.02
C SER A 55 -5.86 5.78 -1.68
N LEU A 56 -4.67 5.26 -1.39
CA LEU A 56 -4.23 3.95 -1.88
C LEU A 56 -5.18 2.83 -1.43
N LEU A 57 -5.66 2.86 -0.18
CA LEU A 57 -6.59 1.86 0.33
C LEU A 57 -7.89 1.85 -0.50
N GLN A 58 -8.45 3.05 -0.75
CA GLN A 58 -9.65 3.20 -1.59
C GLN A 58 -9.44 2.73 -3.04
N LEU A 59 -8.25 2.94 -3.60
CA LEU A 59 -7.93 2.47 -4.95
C LEU A 59 -7.84 0.95 -5.01
N TYR A 60 -7.19 0.32 -4.02
CA TYR A 60 -7.15 -1.14 -3.91
C TYR A 60 -8.53 -1.75 -3.64
N ASP A 61 -9.37 -1.10 -2.83
CA ASP A 61 -10.78 -1.49 -2.67
C ASP A 61 -11.51 -1.52 -4.03
N GLN A 62 -11.38 -0.46 -4.81
CA GLN A 62 -11.99 -0.37 -6.15
C GLN A 62 -11.40 -1.37 -7.14
N LEU A 63 -10.11 -1.69 -7.02
CA LEU A 63 -9.44 -2.66 -7.87
C LEU A 63 -9.90 -4.07 -7.54
N LEU A 64 -10.04 -4.43 -6.26
CA LEU A 64 -10.55 -5.74 -5.84
C LEU A 64 -11.98 -6.00 -6.31
N LEU A 65 -12.83 -4.97 -6.35
CA LEU A 65 -14.19 -5.09 -6.89
C LEU A 65 -14.20 -5.46 -8.38
N ARG A 66 -13.13 -5.17 -9.12
CA ARG A 66 -12.99 -5.51 -10.54
C ARG A 66 -12.19 -6.80 -10.73
N GLU A 67 -11.08 -6.94 -10.02
CA GLU A 67 -10.08 -7.99 -10.18
C GLU A 67 -9.55 -8.45 -8.82
N ALA A 68 -10.15 -9.52 -8.30
CA ALA A 68 -9.71 -10.17 -7.07
C ALA A 68 -8.55 -11.14 -7.33
N HIS A 69 -7.36 -10.59 -7.61
CA HIS A 69 -6.14 -11.38 -7.75
C HIS A 69 -5.39 -11.53 -6.40
N PRO A 70 -4.75 -12.70 -6.15
CA PRO A 70 -3.96 -12.95 -4.93
C PRO A 70 -3.00 -11.81 -4.56
N LEU A 71 -2.32 -11.25 -5.57
CA LEU A 71 -1.38 -10.16 -5.37
C LEU A 71 -2.08 -8.85 -4.96
N THR A 72 -3.26 -8.59 -5.51
CA THR A 72 -4.06 -7.39 -5.17
C THR A 72 -4.50 -7.44 -3.72
N ILE A 73 -4.91 -8.62 -3.22
CA ILE A 73 -5.30 -8.81 -1.82
C ILE A 73 -4.10 -8.54 -0.89
N LEU A 74 -2.95 -9.16 -1.18
CA LEU A 74 -1.74 -8.96 -0.36
C LEU A 74 -1.24 -7.51 -0.38
N ASN A 75 -1.25 -6.85 -1.55
CA ASN A 75 -0.86 -5.46 -1.65
C ASN A 75 -1.83 -4.53 -0.91
N ARG A 76 -3.13 -4.81 -0.97
CA ARG A 76 -4.14 -4.07 -0.21
C ARG A 76 -3.92 -4.22 1.29
N ALA A 77 -3.64 -5.43 1.79
CA ALA A 77 -3.35 -5.65 3.20
C ALA A 77 -2.11 -4.86 3.67
N LEU A 78 -1.06 -4.77 2.84
CA LEU A 78 0.08 -3.90 3.13
C LEU A 78 -0.36 -2.43 3.23
N VAL A 79 -1.20 -1.95 2.31
CA VAL A 79 -1.71 -0.57 2.36
C VAL A 79 -2.61 -0.35 3.58
N LEU A 80 -3.45 -1.31 3.95
CA LEU A 80 -4.27 -1.28 5.16
C LEU A 80 -3.41 -1.12 6.42
N SER A 81 -2.25 -1.80 6.48
CA SER A 81 -1.33 -1.65 7.60
C SER A 81 -0.80 -0.22 7.77
N LYS A 82 -0.59 0.49 6.65
CA LYS A 82 -0.09 1.87 6.63
C LYS A 82 -1.19 2.90 6.86
N ALA A 83 -2.40 2.62 6.37
CA ALA A 83 -3.54 3.52 6.47
C ALA A 83 -4.24 3.44 7.83
N GLN A 84 -4.23 2.27 8.47
CA GLN A 84 -4.98 2.01 9.70
C GLN A 84 -4.08 1.42 10.79
N SER A 85 -3.81 0.11 10.72
CA SER A 85 -3.01 -0.58 11.73
C SER A 85 -2.47 -1.92 11.19
N PRO A 86 -1.23 -2.31 11.55
CA PRO A 86 -0.68 -3.63 11.21
C PRO A 86 -1.53 -4.81 11.68
N GLU A 87 -2.20 -4.73 12.84
CA GLU A 87 -3.02 -5.81 13.39
C GLU A 87 -4.23 -6.14 12.50
N GLN A 88 -4.90 -5.12 11.97
CA GLN A 88 -6.01 -5.32 11.03
C GLN A 88 -5.54 -5.95 9.73
N ALA A 89 -4.35 -5.56 9.24
CA ALA A 89 -3.77 -6.17 8.06
C ALA A 89 -3.38 -7.64 8.26
N ILE A 90 -2.88 -8.01 9.45
CA ILE A 90 -2.59 -9.41 9.79
C ILE A 90 -3.87 -10.23 9.75
N ALA A 91 -4.93 -9.75 10.42
CA ALA A 91 -6.22 -10.43 10.43
C ALA A 91 -6.78 -10.64 9.02
N GLU A 92 -6.65 -9.64 8.14
CA GLU A 92 -7.06 -9.76 6.74
C GLU A 92 -6.25 -10.81 5.97
N VAL A 93 -4.93 -10.84 6.14
CA VAL A 93 -4.08 -11.84 5.46
C VAL A 93 -4.39 -13.25 5.95
N GLU A 94 -4.58 -13.43 7.26
CA GLU A 94 -4.88 -14.74 7.87
C GLU A 94 -6.27 -15.28 7.50
N ASP A 95 -7.23 -14.42 7.11
CA ASP A 95 -8.54 -14.83 6.60
C ASP A 95 -8.47 -15.44 5.18
N HIS A 96 -7.30 -15.35 4.53
CA HIS A 96 -7.05 -15.83 3.18
C HIS A 96 -5.96 -16.93 3.13
N PRO A 97 -6.16 -18.11 3.76
CA PRO A 97 -5.16 -19.18 3.80
C PRO A 97 -4.85 -19.77 2.41
N GLU A 98 -5.71 -19.60 1.42
CA GLU A 98 -5.44 -19.98 0.03
C GLU A 98 -4.25 -19.23 -0.58
N LEU A 99 -3.88 -18.07 -0.02
CA LEU A 99 -2.76 -17.24 -0.47
C LEU A 99 -1.40 -17.76 0.00
N GLU A 100 -1.33 -18.75 0.90
CA GLU A 100 -0.07 -19.33 1.41
C GLU A 100 0.87 -19.84 0.31
N LYS A 101 0.33 -20.18 -0.86
CA LYS A 101 1.12 -20.61 -2.03
C LYS A 101 1.96 -19.47 -2.62
N SER A 102 1.62 -18.23 -2.32
CA SER A 102 2.40 -17.06 -2.71
C SER A 102 3.57 -16.86 -1.75
N TYR A 103 4.79 -16.74 -2.29
CA TYR A 103 5.96 -16.39 -1.47
C TYR A 103 5.80 -15.05 -0.75
N LEU A 104 4.92 -14.17 -1.24
CA LEU A 104 4.63 -12.87 -0.64
C LEU A 104 3.77 -12.96 0.62
N TYR A 105 3.03 -14.06 0.82
CA TYR A 105 2.17 -14.24 1.98
C TYR A 105 2.97 -14.16 3.29
N TYR A 106 3.97 -15.04 3.42
CA TYR A 106 4.82 -15.08 4.61
C TYR A 106 5.77 -13.89 4.70
N ALA A 107 6.21 -13.34 3.56
CA ALA A 107 7.03 -12.12 3.54
C ALA A 107 6.26 -10.92 4.10
N LEU A 108 4.98 -10.78 3.73
CA LEU A 108 4.11 -9.72 4.23
C LEU A 108 3.83 -9.91 5.72
N LEU A 109 3.43 -11.11 6.16
CA LEU A 109 3.21 -11.38 7.59
C LEU A 109 4.45 -11.04 8.42
N GLY A 110 5.66 -11.41 7.96
CA GLY A 110 6.90 -11.05 8.64
C GLY A 110 7.09 -9.53 8.79
N GLU A 111 6.80 -8.76 7.74
CA GLU A 111 6.83 -7.28 7.81
C GLU A 111 5.78 -6.73 8.78
N LEU A 112 4.55 -7.26 8.76
CA LEU A 112 3.45 -6.79 9.60
C LEU A 112 3.69 -7.09 11.08
N TYR A 113 4.10 -8.31 11.42
CA TYR A 113 4.46 -8.68 12.79
C TYR A 113 5.64 -7.83 13.31
N SER A 114 6.63 -7.55 12.46
CA SER A 114 7.74 -6.66 12.82
C SER A 114 7.26 -5.22 13.11
N ALA A 115 6.26 -4.74 12.38
CA ALA A 115 5.67 -3.42 12.62
C ALA A 115 4.91 -3.34 13.95
N VAL A 116 4.11 -4.37 14.28
CA VAL A 116 3.41 -4.48 15.57
C VAL A 116 4.40 -4.42 16.74
N ASP A 117 5.51 -5.16 16.66
CA ASP A 117 6.51 -5.18 17.71
C ASP A 117 7.19 -3.82 17.89
N ALA A 118 7.49 -3.12 16.78
CA ALA A 118 8.04 -1.77 16.82
C ALA A 118 7.08 -0.76 17.49
N GLU A 119 5.78 -0.83 17.18
CA GLU A 119 4.76 0.04 17.79
C GLU A 119 4.62 -0.21 19.30
N LYS A 120 4.61 -1.48 19.72
CA LYS A 120 4.58 -1.85 21.14
C LYS A 120 5.79 -1.29 21.88
N LEU A 121 7.01 -1.45 21.34
CA LEU A 121 8.23 -0.92 21.93
C LEU A 121 8.20 0.61 22.07
N ALA A 122 7.74 1.32 21.04
CA ALA A 122 7.59 2.77 21.08
C ALA A 122 6.59 3.23 22.14
N SER A 123 5.49 2.49 22.34
CA SER A 123 4.47 2.81 23.34
C SER A 123 4.95 2.59 24.79
N THR A 124 5.71 1.52 25.04
CA THR A 124 6.29 1.24 26.36
C THR A 124 7.36 2.27 26.71
N GLY A 125 8.21 2.65 25.76
CA GLY A 125 9.23 3.69 25.95
C GLY A 125 8.65 5.04 26.37
N LYS A 126 7.51 5.45 25.79
CA LYS A 126 6.80 6.69 26.16
C LYS A 126 6.21 6.65 27.57
N LYS A 127 5.83 5.48 28.09
CA LYS A 127 5.29 5.33 29.46
C LYS A 127 6.35 5.45 30.55
N HIS A 128 7.63 5.20 30.23
CA HIS A 128 8.73 5.28 31.20
C HIS A 128 9.42 6.66 31.26
N LEU A 129 9.00 7.62 30.42
CA LEU A 129 9.57 8.97 30.31
C LEU A 129 8.62 10.08 30.82
N ASN A 130 7.47 9.73 31.40
CA ASN A 130 6.52 10.66 32.01
C ASN A 130 6.38 10.40 33.51
#